data_AF-A0A7J5VQ17-F1
#
_entry.id   AF-A0A7J5VQ17-F1
#
_cell.length_a   1.000
_cell.length_b   1.000
_cell.length_c   1.000
_cell.angle_alpha   90.00
_cell.angle_beta   90.00
_cell.angle_gamma   90.00
#
_symmetry.space_group_name_H-M   'P 1'
#
loop_
_entity.id
_entity.type
_entity.pdbx_description
1 polymer ?
#
loop_
_entity_poly.entity_id
_entity_poly.type
_entity_poly.pdbx_seq_one_letter_code
_entity_poly.pdbx_strand_id
1 'polypeptide(L)'
;MPHFTKLHTIHNHSLQPIHKGSKLQKTLFFVSFLFYSIFLTPESGPAATAEKLNLVLCDRLEQVNAEVSDPQVAKKSSDMRHWLSIIYNKMGLHPLWVTKDGPGGKAGILFEVIKNSNSDGLFPEEYQSNRLTALWKGTTAEELIELDTLLTLALINYAHDAQKGRAETRADKSPPLLVRTEGIQGFDALTLTQEALLSTDLNQFLEDLLPRHKYYKNLRAALPRYRQLDATGGWKQTAAGKSIHPGEQDARIPGIRKRLQIEGYLPSTSAGTLFYDEALVQAVSRFQTLHGLTGDGVIGQSTIAAMNITAEQKVRQIIINLERWRWEAHELGQKYVLVDIAGFTLEAIENDTLILEMPVVVGMQQHETPVFSDIIQYVEVHPYWHVPAKIARDEMLEELRKNPQYLNKHHIRLFSDRTSEADELNPLSMNWKQVSPQQMGRYKLRQDPGKWNALGSIKIAFPNSQNVYMHDTPAQSYFKRTSRAFSHGCIRLSNPRQLAVFLLGGAEKGWTLERLNEIIAADKRSILRLPSPLPVHITYQTVKSDANGMVSFHTDIYNRDQLLAEILFNK
;
A
#
# COMPACT_ATOMS: atom_id res chain seq x y z
N MET A 1 -40.74 42.56 -30.81
CA MET A 1 -41.13 41.93 -32.09
C MET A 1 -40.12 40.82 -32.42
N PRO A 2 -40.56 39.64 -32.92
CA PRO A 2 -40.70 38.47 -32.04
C PRO A 2 -40.24 37.09 -32.60
N HIS A 3 -40.37 36.08 -31.73
CA HIS A 3 -40.57 34.62 -31.93
C HIS A 3 -39.34 33.76 -32.32
N PHE A 4 -39.09 32.58 -31.73
CA PHE A 4 -39.99 31.46 -31.46
C PHE A 4 -39.60 30.58 -30.24
N THR A 5 -40.63 29.95 -29.67
CA THR A 5 -40.67 29.02 -28.53
C THR A 5 -40.56 27.56 -29.00
N LYS A 6 -40.01 26.64 -28.18
CA LYS A 6 -40.66 25.34 -27.84
C LYS A 6 -39.91 24.55 -26.75
N LEU A 7 -40.69 24.18 -25.73
CA LEU A 7 -40.42 23.21 -24.67
C LEU A 7 -40.65 21.77 -25.17
N HIS A 8 -39.95 20.80 -24.58
CA HIS A 8 -40.55 19.48 -24.33
C HIS A 8 -40.02 18.84 -23.04
N THR A 9 -40.98 18.55 -22.17
CA THR A 9 -40.90 17.71 -20.97
C THR A 9 -41.30 16.28 -21.36
N ILE A 10 -40.65 15.24 -20.82
CA ILE A 10 -41.12 13.85 -20.94
C ILE A 10 -41.25 13.23 -19.54
N HIS A 11 -42.42 12.67 -19.30
CA HIS A 11 -42.84 11.95 -18.10
C HIS A 11 -42.33 10.50 -18.05
N ASN A 12 -42.12 10.03 -16.82
CA ASN A 12 -42.06 8.64 -16.41
C ASN A 12 -43.38 7.91 -16.69
N HIS A 13 -43.32 6.66 -17.18
CA HIS A 13 -44.22 5.61 -16.70
C HIS A 13 -43.59 4.22 -16.81
N SER A 14 -43.70 3.51 -15.69
CA SER A 14 -43.42 2.11 -15.42
C SER A 14 -44.36 1.16 -16.16
N LEU A 15 -43.85 0.05 -16.70
CA LEU A 15 -44.59 -1.20 -16.84
C LEU A 15 -43.65 -2.42 -16.75
N GLN A 16 -44.04 -3.38 -15.91
CA GLN A 16 -43.45 -4.71 -15.72
C GLN A 16 -44.24 -5.78 -16.54
N PRO A 17 -43.85 -7.07 -16.54
CA PRO A 17 -43.57 -7.82 -17.77
C PRO A 17 -44.69 -8.76 -18.24
N ILE A 18 -44.62 -9.20 -19.51
CA ILE A 18 -45.43 -10.30 -20.04
C ILE A 18 -44.52 -11.44 -20.52
N HIS A 19 -44.76 -12.62 -19.96
CA HIS A 19 -44.21 -13.92 -20.36
C HIS A 19 -44.70 -14.37 -21.74
N LYS A 20 -43.77 -14.95 -22.53
CA LYS A 20 -43.89 -16.10 -23.47
C LYS A 20 -42.55 -16.12 -24.23
N GLY A 21 -41.65 -17.10 -24.12
CA GLY A 21 -41.85 -18.53 -24.28
C GLY A 21 -41.51 -18.92 -25.71
N SER A 22 -40.26 -19.28 -26.00
CA SER A 22 -39.90 -20.38 -26.92
C SER A 22 -38.40 -20.69 -26.85
N LYS A 23 -38.11 -21.98 -27.03
CA LYS A 23 -36.85 -22.69 -26.84
C LYS A 23 -35.96 -22.61 -28.10
N LEU A 24 -34.73 -23.15 -27.96
CA LEU A 24 -33.78 -23.61 -28.99
C LEU A 24 -32.98 -22.45 -29.67
N GLN A 25 -31.65 -22.46 -29.76
CA GLN A 25 -30.65 -23.53 -29.85
C GLN A 25 -29.35 -23.16 -29.10
N LYS A 26 -28.78 -24.15 -28.39
CA LYS A 26 -27.38 -24.17 -27.96
C LYS A 26 -26.58 -24.87 -29.06
N THR A 27 -25.61 -24.21 -29.66
CA THR A 27 -24.66 -24.84 -30.59
C THR A 27 -23.51 -25.45 -29.77
N LEU A 28 -23.54 -26.77 -29.62
CA LEU A 28 -22.37 -27.57 -29.21
C LEU A 28 -21.49 -27.77 -30.46
N PHE A 29 -20.22 -27.35 -30.41
CA PHE A 29 -19.22 -27.78 -31.38
C PHE A 29 -18.73 -29.18 -30.99
N PHE A 30 -19.19 -30.20 -31.69
CA PHE A 30 -18.60 -31.54 -31.71
C PHE A 30 -17.65 -31.60 -32.91
N VAL A 31 -16.34 -31.66 -32.67
CA VAL A 31 -15.38 -32.05 -33.71
C VAL A 31 -15.28 -33.56 -33.67
N SER A 32 -15.81 -34.21 -34.72
CA SER A 32 -15.77 -35.66 -34.88
C SER A 32 -14.46 -36.02 -35.59
N PHE A 33 -13.54 -36.70 -34.89
CA PHE A 33 -12.36 -37.31 -35.51
C PHE A 33 -12.73 -38.71 -36.02
N LEU A 34 -12.75 -38.86 -37.34
CA LEU A 34 -12.93 -40.15 -38.01
C LEU A 34 -11.57 -40.88 -38.05
N PHE A 35 -11.47 -42.02 -37.37
CA PHE A 35 -10.31 -42.91 -37.45
C PHE A 35 -10.26 -43.60 -38.83
N TYR A 36 -9.21 -43.32 -39.61
CA TYR A 36 -8.78 -44.21 -40.69
C TYR A 36 -7.58 -45.01 -40.19
N SER A 37 -7.82 -46.29 -39.93
CA SER A 37 -6.80 -47.25 -39.49
C SER A 37 -5.89 -47.62 -40.65
N ILE A 38 -4.73 -46.97 -40.75
CA ILE A 38 -3.59 -47.45 -41.53
C ILE A 38 -2.55 -47.94 -40.53
N PHE A 39 -2.19 -49.22 -40.62
CA PHE A 39 -1.10 -49.82 -39.84
C PHE A 39 0.22 -49.13 -40.19
N LEU A 40 0.56 -48.09 -39.43
CA LEU A 40 1.93 -47.61 -39.29
C LEU A 40 2.53 -48.30 -38.07
N THR A 41 3.65 -48.96 -38.29
CA THR A 41 4.55 -49.44 -37.23
C THR A 41 4.75 -48.35 -36.18
N PRO A 42 4.80 -48.66 -34.88
CA PRO A 42 5.08 -47.64 -33.88
C PRO A 42 6.48 -47.10 -34.15
N GLU A 43 6.58 -45.89 -34.70
CA GLU A 43 7.85 -45.18 -34.79
C GLU A 43 8.29 -44.91 -33.35
N SER A 44 9.18 -45.75 -32.84
CA SER A 44 9.88 -45.53 -31.57
C SER A 44 10.93 -44.43 -31.73
N GLY A 45 10.48 -43.25 -32.18
CA GLY A 45 11.30 -42.09 -32.51
C GLY A 45 10.95 -40.86 -31.66
N PRO A 46 11.77 -39.79 -31.75
CA PRO A 46 11.54 -38.53 -31.02
C PRO A 46 10.16 -37.91 -31.29
N ALA A 47 9.62 -38.09 -32.51
CA ALA A 47 8.31 -37.56 -32.91
C ALA A 47 7.15 -38.20 -32.13
N ALA A 48 7.12 -39.53 -32.00
CA ALA A 48 6.09 -40.24 -31.23
C ALA A 48 6.13 -39.90 -29.72
N THR A 49 7.31 -39.52 -29.20
CA THR A 49 7.45 -39.10 -27.80
C THR A 49 6.89 -37.69 -27.55
N ALA A 50 7.10 -36.77 -28.50
CA ALA A 50 6.52 -35.42 -28.46
C ALA A 50 4.99 -35.45 -28.64
N GLU A 51 4.50 -36.31 -29.53
CA GLU A 51 3.07 -36.54 -29.74
C GLU A 51 2.38 -37.07 -28.47
N LYS A 52 3.04 -38.00 -27.76
CA LYS A 52 2.54 -38.50 -26.47
C LYS A 52 2.41 -37.38 -25.42
N LEU A 53 3.38 -36.48 -25.32
CA LEU A 53 3.31 -35.34 -24.38
C LEU A 53 2.15 -34.40 -24.73
N ASN A 54 1.93 -34.10 -26.02
CA ASN A 54 0.82 -33.25 -26.44
C ASN A 54 -0.55 -33.88 -26.13
N LEU A 55 -0.70 -35.19 -26.31
CA LEU A 55 -1.94 -35.91 -25.98
C LEU A 55 -2.23 -35.84 -24.47
N VAL A 56 -1.24 -36.14 -23.64
CA VAL A 56 -1.38 -36.06 -22.17
C VAL A 56 -1.66 -34.62 -21.71
N LEU A 57 -1.09 -33.62 -22.38
CA LEU A 57 -1.40 -32.21 -22.14
C LEU A 57 -2.86 -31.89 -22.44
N CYS A 58 -3.39 -32.32 -23.59
CA CYS A 58 -4.80 -32.12 -23.93
C CYS A 58 -5.72 -32.74 -22.87
N ASP A 59 -5.47 -34.00 -22.48
CA ASP A 59 -6.24 -34.69 -21.43
C ASP A 59 -6.19 -33.93 -20.10
N ARG A 60 -5.01 -33.42 -19.73
CA ARG A 60 -4.83 -32.62 -18.51
C ARG A 60 -5.61 -31.30 -18.56
N LEU A 61 -5.61 -30.61 -19.69
CA LEU A 61 -6.36 -29.34 -19.85
C LEU A 61 -7.86 -29.58 -19.84
N GLU A 62 -8.35 -30.70 -20.38
CA GLU A 62 -9.76 -31.10 -20.26
C GLU A 62 -10.16 -31.35 -18.81
N GLN A 63 -9.33 -32.07 -18.05
CA GLN A 63 -9.55 -32.27 -16.61
C GLN A 63 -9.60 -30.94 -15.85
N VAL A 64 -8.62 -30.05 -16.08
CA VAL A 64 -8.58 -28.73 -15.44
C VAL A 64 -9.82 -27.90 -15.80
N ASN A 65 -10.26 -27.91 -17.06
CA ASN A 65 -11.49 -27.20 -17.46
C ASN A 65 -12.73 -27.75 -16.75
N ALA A 66 -12.81 -29.06 -16.56
CA ALA A 66 -13.88 -29.69 -15.80
C ALA A 66 -13.84 -29.28 -14.33
N GLU A 67 -12.66 -29.27 -13.70
CA GLU A 67 -12.46 -28.81 -12.32
C GLU A 67 -12.86 -27.35 -12.11
N VAL A 68 -12.45 -26.46 -13.01
CA VAL A 68 -12.73 -25.02 -12.93
C VAL A 68 -14.20 -24.72 -13.22
N SER A 69 -14.86 -25.54 -14.03
CA SER A 69 -16.29 -25.41 -14.33
C SER A 69 -17.21 -25.87 -13.19
N ASP A 70 -16.67 -26.54 -12.16
CA ASP A 70 -17.42 -26.90 -10.96
C ASP A 70 -17.90 -25.63 -10.24
N PRO A 71 -19.22 -25.43 -10.03
CA PRO A 71 -19.76 -24.28 -9.34
C PRO A 71 -19.22 -24.06 -7.92
N GLN A 72 -18.71 -25.10 -7.24
CA GLN A 72 -18.08 -24.97 -5.93
C GLN A 72 -16.66 -24.40 -6.01
N VAL A 73 -15.94 -24.70 -7.10
CA VAL A 73 -14.59 -24.20 -7.39
C VAL A 73 -14.66 -22.81 -8.01
N ALA A 74 -15.56 -22.60 -8.97
CA ALA A 74 -15.81 -21.32 -9.64
C ALA A 74 -16.29 -20.20 -8.69
N LYS A 75 -16.82 -20.56 -7.50
CA LYS A 75 -17.17 -19.60 -6.45
C LYS A 75 -15.95 -18.95 -5.78
N LYS A 76 -14.76 -19.53 -5.88
CA LYS A 76 -13.51 -18.85 -5.53
C LYS A 76 -13.14 -17.96 -6.72
N SER A 77 -13.46 -16.67 -6.64
CA SER A 77 -13.34 -15.68 -7.73
C SER A 77 -11.90 -15.40 -8.22
N SER A 78 -10.92 -16.21 -7.82
CA SER A 78 -9.48 -16.00 -7.99
C SER A 78 -8.72 -17.22 -8.53
N ASP A 79 -9.41 -18.31 -8.90
CA ASP A 79 -8.74 -19.53 -9.38
C ASP A 79 -8.09 -19.32 -10.76
N MET A 80 -6.76 -19.15 -10.77
CA MET A 80 -6.00 -18.90 -11.99
C MET A 80 -5.88 -20.13 -12.91
N ARG A 81 -6.35 -21.32 -12.49
CA ARG A 81 -6.32 -22.52 -13.35
C ARG A 81 -7.07 -22.35 -14.67
N HIS A 82 -8.08 -21.47 -14.72
CA HIS A 82 -8.77 -21.13 -15.98
C HIS A 82 -7.82 -20.63 -17.07
N TRP A 83 -6.74 -19.93 -16.69
CA TRP A 83 -5.76 -19.41 -17.64
C TRP A 83 -4.95 -20.50 -18.33
N LEU A 84 -4.78 -21.68 -17.73
CA LEU A 84 -3.99 -22.75 -18.33
C LEU A 84 -4.52 -23.11 -19.71
N SER A 85 -5.81 -23.38 -19.84
CA SER A 85 -6.43 -23.70 -21.12
C SER A 85 -6.31 -22.57 -22.14
N ILE A 86 -6.42 -21.31 -21.72
CA ILE A 86 -6.24 -20.15 -22.62
C ILE A 86 -4.80 -20.09 -23.12
N ILE A 87 -3.83 -20.20 -22.22
CA ILE A 87 -2.40 -20.12 -22.50
C ILE A 87 -1.99 -21.24 -23.45
N TYR A 88 -2.22 -22.51 -23.09
CA TYR A 88 -1.76 -23.63 -23.90
C TYR A 88 -2.44 -23.68 -25.28
N ASN A 89 -3.73 -23.33 -25.40
CA ASN A 89 -4.38 -23.22 -26.71
C ASN A 89 -3.73 -22.14 -27.58
N LYS A 90 -3.37 -21.00 -27.00
CA LYS A 90 -2.70 -19.89 -27.73
C LYS A 90 -1.23 -20.20 -28.06
N MET A 91 -0.60 -21.06 -27.27
CA MET A 91 0.78 -21.50 -27.45
C MET A 91 0.93 -22.76 -28.30
N GLY A 92 -0.16 -23.25 -28.91
CA GLY A 92 -0.13 -24.36 -29.87
C GLY A 92 -0.23 -25.76 -29.27
N LEU A 93 -0.67 -25.91 -28.02
CA LEU A 93 -0.85 -27.19 -27.32
C LEU A 93 0.42 -28.03 -27.23
N HIS A 94 1.52 -27.37 -26.90
CA HIS A 94 2.81 -28.00 -26.59
C HIS A 94 3.28 -27.64 -25.17
N PRO A 95 4.07 -28.51 -24.52
CA PRO A 95 4.69 -28.19 -23.23
C PRO A 95 5.58 -26.94 -23.32
N LEU A 96 5.57 -26.10 -22.28
CA LEU A 96 6.25 -24.79 -22.29
C LEU A 96 7.62 -24.82 -21.58
N TRP A 97 7.80 -25.74 -20.62
CA TRP A 97 8.90 -25.78 -19.67
C TRP A 97 9.65 -27.10 -19.69
N VAL A 98 9.02 -28.18 -20.16
CA VAL A 98 9.60 -29.53 -20.19
C VAL A 98 9.78 -30.06 -21.61
N THR A 99 10.70 -31.00 -21.76
CA THR A 99 10.81 -31.89 -22.93
C THR A 99 10.73 -33.35 -22.45
N LYS A 100 10.82 -34.30 -23.38
CA LYS A 100 10.95 -35.73 -23.05
C LYS A 100 12.17 -36.04 -22.14
N ASP A 101 13.17 -35.17 -22.14
CA ASP A 101 14.41 -35.35 -21.38
C ASP A 101 14.34 -34.67 -20.00
N GLY A 102 13.23 -34.00 -19.67
CA GLY A 102 13.00 -33.32 -18.40
C GLY A 102 12.77 -31.82 -18.52
N PRO A 103 12.74 -31.09 -17.38
CA PRO A 103 12.59 -29.63 -17.34
C PRO A 103 13.80 -28.91 -17.96
N GLY A 104 13.54 -27.85 -18.73
CA GLY A 104 14.56 -27.01 -19.36
C GLY A 104 15.19 -25.97 -18.42
N GLY A 105 16.16 -25.19 -18.92
CA GLY A 105 16.88 -24.18 -18.11
C GLY A 105 15.96 -23.11 -17.50
N LYS A 106 15.00 -22.58 -18.27
CA LYS A 106 14.02 -21.61 -17.77
C LYS A 106 13.07 -22.22 -16.72
N ALA A 107 12.72 -23.49 -16.86
CA ALA A 107 11.96 -24.20 -15.82
C ALA A 107 12.74 -24.21 -14.51
N GLY A 108 14.06 -24.49 -14.56
CA GLY A 108 14.94 -24.47 -13.39
C GLY A 108 15.00 -23.12 -12.70
N ILE A 109 15.11 -22.05 -13.48
CA ILE A 109 15.08 -20.67 -12.96
C ILE A 109 13.75 -20.39 -12.25
N LEU A 110 12.63 -20.65 -12.92
CA LEU A 110 11.30 -20.43 -12.35
C LEU A 110 11.11 -21.25 -11.06
N PHE A 111 11.51 -22.52 -11.06
CA PHE A 111 11.41 -23.38 -9.88
C PHE A 111 12.19 -22.83 -8.68
N GLU A 112 13.42 -22.35 -8.89
CA GLU A 112 14.21 -21.75 -7.81
C GLU A 112 13.59 -20.42 -7.32
N VAL A 113 13.04 -19.59 -8.20
CA VAL A 113 12.29 -18.38 -7.78
C VAL A 113 11.09 -18.76 -6.92
N ILE A 114 10.29 -19.75 -7.35
CA ILE A 114 9.13 -20.21 -6.59
C ILE A 114 9.52 -20.75 -5.22
N LYS A 115 10.55 -21.58 -5.16
CA LYS A 115 11.07 -22.17 -3.92
C LYS A 115 11.60 -21.11 -2.95
N ASN A 116 12.22 -20.05 -3.48
CA ASN A 116 12.79 -18.96 -2.70
C ASN A 116 11.86 -17.75 -2.56
N SER A 117 10.62 -17.79 -3.08
CA SER A 117 9.62 -16.69 -2.99
C SER A 117 9.30 -16.28 -1.56
N ASN A 118 9.69 -17.10 -0.59
CA ASN A 118 9.67 -16.76 0.81
C ASN A 118 10.50 -15.49 1.11
N SER A 119 11.60 -15.19 0.40
CA SER A 119 12.39 -13.96 0.57
C SER A 119 11.61 -12.71 0.19
N ASP A 120 10.63 -12.83 -0.70
CA ASP A 120 9.70 -11.75 -1.05
C ASP A 120 8.58 -11.61 -0.01
N GLY A 121 8.54 -12.44 1.03
CA GLY A 121 7.41 -12.49 1.96
C GLY A 121 6.19 -13.19 1.38
N LEU A 122 6.36 -13.98 0.34
CA LEU A 122 5.35 -14.90 -0.20
C LEU A 122 5.51 -16.30 0.44
N PHE A 123 4.66 -17.24 0.04
CA PHE A 123 4.59 -18.59 0.61
C PHE A 123 4.78 -19.63 -0.50
N PRO A 124 5.98 -20.23 -0.63
CA PRO A 124 6.29 -21.18 -1.70
C PRO A 124 5.27 -22.32 -1.84
N GLU A 125 4.64 -22.74 -0.75
CA GLU A 125 3.66 -23.83 -0.72
C GLU A 125 2.39 -23.47 -1.51
N GLU A 126 2.05 -22.18 -1.61
CA GLU A 126 0.88 -21.71 -2.35
C GLU A 126 1.08 -21.79 -3.86
N TYR A 127 2.34 -21.75 -4.28
CA TYR A 127 2.76 -21.98 -5.66
C TYR A 127 3.16 -23.44 -5.91
N GLN A 128 2.70 -24.36 -5.06
CA GLN A 128 2.91 -25.81 -5.20
C GLN A 128 4.38 -26.25 -5.18
N SER A 129 5.27 -25.49 -4.53
CA SER A 129 6.72 -25.80 -4.46
C SER A 129 7.05 -27.24 -4.04
N ASN A 130 6.30 -27.81 -3.07
CA ASN A 130 6.46 -29.20 -2.64
C ASN A 130 6.14 -30.19 -3.76
N ARG A 131 5.06 -29.95 -4.52
CA ARG A 131 4.67 -30.82 -5.65
C ARG A 131 5.64 -30.68 -6.82
N LEU A 132 6.06 -29.45 -7.14
CA LEU A 132 7.11 -29.18 -8.12
C LEU A 132 8.41 -29.92 -7.76
N THR A 133 8.81 -29.91 -6.48
CA THR A 133 9.99 -30.64 -6.00
C THR A 133 9.85 -32.15 -6.20
N ALA A 134 8.67 -32.72 -5.91
CA ALA A 134 8.43 -34.15 -6.09
C ALA A 134 8.45 -34.57 -7.57
N LEU A 135 7.93 -33.73 -8.47
CA LEU A 135 7.87 -33.99 -9.90
C LEU A 135 9.17 -33.67 -10.64
N TRP A 136 10.12 -32.96 -10.02
CA TRP A 136 11.33 -32.45 -10.69
C TRP A 136 12.19 -33.53 -11.36
N LYS A 137 12.17 -34.75 -10.81
CA LYS A 137 12.88 -35.93 -11.33
C LYS A 137 11.98 -36.91 -12.08
N GLY A 138 10.72 -36.53 -12.31
CA GLY A 138 9.76 -37.34 -13.04
C GLY A 138 10.21 -37.55 -14.49
N THR A 139 9.89 -38.72 -15.03
CA THR A 139 10.29 -39.11 -16.40
C THR A 139 9.13 -39.62 -17.24
N THR A 140 7.98 -39.87 -16.64
CA THR A 140 6.79 -40.26 -17.40
C THR A 140 6.18 -39.05 -18.09
N ALA A 141 5.39 -39.28 -19.14
CA ALA A 141 4.70 -38.20 -19.85
C ALA A 141 3.73 -37.48 -18.91
N GLU A 142 3.06 -38.23 -18.04
CA GLU A 142 2.10 -37.73 -17.06
C GLU A 142 2.78 -36.83 -16.01
N GLU A 143 3.93 -37.25 -15.48
CA GLU A 143 4.70 -36.45 -14.52
C GLU A 143 5.25 -35.17 -15.15
N LEU A 144 5.77 -35.25 -16.38
CA LEU A 144 6.32 -34.11 -17.11
C LEU A 144 5.23 -33.07 -17.44
N ILE A 145 4.07 -33.50 -17.91
CA ILE A 145 2.95 -32.59 -18.19
C ILE A 145 2.36 -31.99 -16.90
N GLU A 146 2.30 -32.75 -15.82
CA GLU A 146 1.89 -32.20 -14.54
C GLU A 146 2.89 -31.14 -14.06
N LEU A 147 4.20 -31.40 -14.17
CA LEU A 147 5.24 -30.42 -13.87
C LEU A 147 5.10 -29.16 -14.73
N ASP A 148 4.90 -29.33 -16.04
CA ASP A 148 4.77 -28.24 -17.02
C ASP A 148 3.59 -27.32 -16.69
N THR A 149 2.41 -27.90 -16.48
CA THR A 149 1.19 -27.15 -16.16
C THR A 149 1.26 -26.51 -14.78
N LEU A 150 1.90 -27.16 -13.80
CA LEU A 150 2.13 -26.57 -12.47
C LEU A 150 3.14 -25.42 -12.50
N LEU A 151 4.18 -25.49 -13.31
CA LEU A 151 5.12 -24.38 -13.50
C LEU A 151 4.42 -23.17 -14.13
N THR A 152 3.59 -23.38 -15.15
CA THR A 152 2.76 -22.30 -15.72
C THR A 152 1.82 -21.70 -14.68
N LEU A 153 1.14 -22.53 -13.89
CA LEU A 153 0.26 -22.05 -12.81
C LEU A 153 1.03 -21.31 -11.71
N ALA A 154 2.23 -21.78 -11.36
CA ALA A 154 3.08 -21.13 -10.36
C ALA A 154 3.58 -19.78 -10.86
N LEU A 155 3.99 -19.67 -12.14
CA LEU A 155 4.40 -18.41 -12.76
C LEU A 155 3.30 -17.36 -12.65
N ILE A 156 2.07 -17.69 -13.09
CA ILE A 156 0.98 -16.70 -13.13
C ILE A 156 0.53 -16.29 -11.72
N ASN A 157 0.46 -17.23 -10.77
CA ASN A 157 0.12 -16.91 -9.38
C ASN A 157 1.22 -16.06 -8.73
N TYR A 158 2.49 -16.44 -8.89
CA TYR A 158 3.62 -15.67 -8.36
C TYR A 158 3.67 -14.26 -8.95
N ALA A 159 3.53 -14.13 -10.27
CA ALA A 159 3.58 -12.84 -10.93
C ALA A 159 2.42 -11.93 -10.51
N HIS A 160 1.21 -12.49 -10.41
CA HIS A 160 0.07 -11.75 -9.87
C HIS A 160 0.36 -11.25 -8.46
N ASP A 161 0.82 -12.14 -7.58
CA ASP A 161 1.08 -11.80 -6.19
C ASP A 161 2.25 -10.83 -6.04
N ALA A 162 3.28 -10.93 -6.88
CA ALA A 162 4.40 -10.00 -6.95
C ALA A 162 3.96 -8.58 -7.38
N GLN A 163 3.04 -8.50 -8.34
CA GLN A 163 2.56 -7.25 -8.92
C GLN A 163 1.44 -6.58 -8.12
N LYS A 164 0.55 -7.38 -7.53
CA LYS A 164 -0.75 -6.92 -7.01
C LYS A 164 -1.04 -7.39 -5.58
N GLY A 165 -0.15 -8.20 -5.01
CA GLY A 165 -0.30 -8.77 -3.68
C GLY A 165 -1.29 -9.94 -3.59
N ARG A 166 -1.15 -10.73 -2.53
CA ARG A 166 -1.96 -11.91 -2.21
C ARG A 166 -3.36 -11.59 -1.70
N ALA A 167 -3.59 -10.40 -1.15
CA ALA A 167 -4.88 -10.11 -0.52
C ALA A 167 -6.06 -10.11 -1.50
N GLU A 168 -5.85 -9.78 -2.78
CA GLU A 168 -6.92 -9.76 -3.80
C GLU A 168 -7.54 -11.13 -4.02
N THR A 169 -6.70 -12.15 -4.08
CA THR A 169 -7.11 -13.51 -4.42
C THR A 169 -7.73 -14.24 -3.23
N ARG A 170 -7.68 -13.61 -2.04
CA ARG A 170 -8.08 -14.20 -0.75
C ARG A 170 -9.28 -13.53 -0.10
N ALA A 171 -9.52 -12.26 -0.40
CA ALA A 171 -10.64 -11.53 0.19
C ALA A 171 -11.92 -11.77 -0.61
N ASP A 172 -12.95 -12.34 0.02
CA ASP A 172 -14.32 -12.45 -0.57
C ASP A 172 -14.88 -11.08 -0.98
N LYS A 173 -14.43 -10.02 -0.30
CA LYS A 173 -14.62 -8.60 -0.66
C LYS A 173 -13.38 -7.85 -0.21
N SER A 174 -12.74 -7.07 -1.09
CA SER A 174 -11.70 -6.12 -0.68
C SER A 174 -12.26 -5.20 0.40
N PRO A 175 -11.75 -5.22 1.65
CA PRO A 175 -12.20 -4.30 2.67
C PRO A 175 -12.03 -2.86 2.17
N PRO A 176 -12.98 -1.94 2.42
CA PRO A 176 -12.87 -0.54 2.01
C PRO A 176 -11.61 0.18 2.54
N LEU A 177 -10.91 -0.41 3.51
CA LEU A 177 -9.68 0.09 4.13
C LEU A 177 -8.40 -0.34 3.39
N LEU A 178 -8.50 -1.28 2.44
CA LEU A 178 -7.40 -1.70 1.56
C LEU A 178 -7.51 -0.98 0.20
N VAL A 179 -7.81 0.33 0.21
CA VAL A 179 -7.97 1.12 -1.01
C VAL A 179 -6.67 1.05 -1.80
N ARG A 180 -6.73 0.39 -2.95
CA ARG A 180 -5.67 0.36 -3.96
C ARG A 180 -5.77 1.63 -4.75
N THR A 181 -4.71 2.39 -4.79
CA THR A 181 -4.74 3.70 -5.42
C THR A 181 -4.08 3.71 -6.77
N GLU A 182 -2.90 3.09 -6.90
CA GLU A 182 -2.06 3.26 -8.10
C GLU A 182 -1.23 2.01 -8.49
N GLY A 183 -1.49 0.84 -7.90
CA GLY A 183 -0.82 -0.41 -8.32
C GLY A 183 -1.17 -0.83 -9.76
N ILE A 184 -0.46 -1.84 -10.30
CA ILE A 184 -0.67 -2.36 -11.67
C ILE A 184 -2.14 -2.74 -11.88
N GLN A 185 -2.79 -2.11 -12.85
CA GLN A 185 -4.20 -2.33 -13.19
C GLN A 185 -4.34 -3.48 -14.19
N GLY A 186 -5.25 -4.42 -13.89
CA GLY A 186 -5.44 -5.63 -14.70
C GLY A 186 -4.33 -6.68 -14.48
N PHE A 187 -4.52 -7.86 -15.05
CA PHE A 187 -3.53 -8.94 -15.06
C PHE A 187 -3.77 -9.81 -16.30
N ASP A 188 -2.82 -9.80 -17.23
CA ASP A 188 -2.86 -10.62 -18.46
C ASP A 188 -1.87 -11.78 -18.33
N ALA A 189 -2.37 -12.92 -17.91
CA ALA A 189 -1.55 -14.11 -17.69
C ALA A 189 -0.96 -14.67 -19.00
N LEU A 190 -1.64 -14.44 -20.14
CA LEU A 190 -1.16 -14.91 -21.45
C LEU A 190 0.05 -14.09 -21.89
N THR A 191 -0.09 -12.75 -21.90
CA THR A 191 1.02 -11.86 -22.27
C THR A 191 2.21 -12.06 -21.34
N LEU A 192 1.98 -12.13 -20.02
CA LEU A 192 3.02 -12.42 -19.03
C LEU A 192 3.76 -13.72 -19.35
N THR A 193 3.03 -14.81 -19.63
CA THR A 193 3.64 -16.12 -19.92
C THR A 193 4.46 -16.07 -21.22
N GLN A 194 3.96 -15.37 -22.24
CA GLN A 194 4.68 -15.17 -23.50
C GLN A 194 5.98 -14.39 -23.28
N GLU A 195 5.93 -13.28 -22.53
CA GLU A 195 7.10 -12.47 -22.21
C GLU A 195 8.13 -13.25 -21.38
N ALA A 196 7.69 -14.04 -20.40
CA ALA A 196 8.56 -14.91 -19.61
C ALA A 196 9.30 -15.92 -20.51
N LEU A 197 8.59 -16.55 -21.45
CA LEU A 197 9.17 -17.52 -22.38
C LEU A 197 10.07 -16.87 -23.44
N LEU A 198 9.84 -15.60 -23.81
CA LEU A 198 10.66 -14.85 -24.76
C LEU A 198 11.84 -14.10 -24.11
N SER A 199 11.81 -13.88 -22.79
CA SER A 199 12.85 -13.15 -22.07
C SER A 199 14.26 -13.73 -22.31
N THR A 200 15.26 -12.87 -22.48
CA THR A 200 16.66 -13.33 -22.53
C THR A 200 17.16 -13.72 -21.15
N ASP A 201 16.72 -13.00 -20.12
CA ASP A 201 16.99 -13.26 -18.71
C ASP A 201 15.67 -13.37 -17.93
N LEU A 202 15.28 -14.61 -17.61
CA LEU A 202 14.06 -14.88 -16.86
C LEU A 202 14.17 -14.44 -15.39
N ASN A 203 15.38 -14.46 -14.79
CA ASN A 203 15.55 -13.97 -13.42
C ASN A 203 15.27 -12.48 -13.35
N GLN A 204 15.85 -11.70 -14.28
CA GLN A 204 15.61 -10.26 -14.33
C GLN A 204 14.14 -9.95 -14.63
N PHE A 205 13.51 -10.68 -15.56
CA PHE A 205 12.08 -10.52 -15.85
C PHE A 205 11.22 -10.71 -14.59
N LEU A 206 11.48 -11.75 -13.80
CA LEU A 206 10.72 -12.04 -12.57
C LEU A 206 11.01 -11.05 -11.44
N GLU A 207 12.25 -10.57 -11.31
CA GLU A 207 12.64 -9.51 -10.37
C GLU A 207 11.95 -8.19 -10.70
N ASP A 208 11.80 -7.90 -12.00
CA ASP A 208 11.17 -6.67 -12.52
C ASP A 208 9.66 -6.59 -12.26
N LEU A 209 9.01 -7.69 -11.85
CA LEU A 209 7.61 -7.74 -11.43
C LEU A 209 7.37 -7.17 -10.03
N LEU A 210 8.44 -7.00 -9.24
CA LEU A 210 8.37 -6.52 -7.86
C LEU A 210 8.62 -5.00 -7.80
N PRO A 211 8.16 -4.31 -6.72
CA PRO A 211 8.45 -2.89 -6.55
C PRO A 211 9.95 -2.59 -6.55
N ARG A 212 10.38 -1.63 -7.38
CA ARG A 212 11.80 -1.40 -7.70
C ARG A 212 12.48 -0.38 -6.81
N HIS A 213 11.71 0.39 -6.07
CA HIS A 213 12.20 1.47 -5.22
C HIS A 213 12.89 0.95 -3.94
N LYS A 214 13.76 1.77 -3.35
CA LYS A 214 14.59 1.41 -2.18
C LYS A 214 13.80 0.89 -0.97
N TYR A 215 12.60 1.42 -0.70
CA TYR A 215 11.82 1.03 0.48
C TYR A 215 11.43 -0.45 0.47
N TYR A 216 10.96 -0.98 -0.67
CA TYR A 216 10.62 -2.39 -0.83
C TYR A 216 11.88 -3.26 -0.78
N LYS A 217 12.93 -2.88 -1.53
CA LYS A 217 14.19 -3.62 -1.59
C LYS A 217 14.86 -3.77 -0.22
N ASN A 218 14.94 -2.69 0.56
CA ASN A 218 15.53 -2.72 1.90
C ASN A 218 14.72 -3.61 2.84
N LEU A 219 13.39 -3.51 2.80
CA LEU A 219 12.51 -4.33 3.64
C LEU A 219 12.60 -5.82 3.27
N ARG A 220 12.64 -6.12 1.97
CA ARG A 220 12.84 -7.47 1.44
C ARG A 220 14.17 -8.04 1.92
N ALA A 221 15.25 -7.27 1.84
CA ALA A 221 16.58 -7.67 2.30
C ALA A 221 16.64 -7.90 3.82
N ALA A 222 15.82 -7.21 4.61
CA ALA A 222 15.76 -7.37 6.06
C ALA A 222 14.98 -8.62 6.51
N LEU A 223 14.01 -9.10 5.72
CA LEU A 223 13.12 -10.21 6.10
C LEU A 223 13.86 -11.51 6.48
N PRO A 224 14.87 -12.00 5.71
CA PRO A 224 15.59 -13.22 6.06
C PRO A 224 16.20 -13.21 7.46
N ARG A 225 16.74 -12.05 7.89
CA ARG A 225 17.30 -11.88 9.24
C ARG A 225 16.24 -12.12 10.31
N TYR A 226 15.05 -11.52 10.17
CA TYR A 226 13.98 -11.68 11.16
C TYR A 226 13.41 -13.11 11.18
N ARG A 227 13.34 -13.77 10.03
CA ARG A 227 12.97 -15.19 9.98
C ARG A 227 14.00 -16.10 10.64
N GLN A 228 15.29 -15.81 10.49
CA GLN A 228 16.33 -16.54 11.20
C GLN A 228 16.24 -16.32 12.72
N LEU A 229 15.95 -15.09 13.14
CA LEU A 229 15.70 -14.79 14.56
C LEU A 229 14.50 -15.59 15.09
N ASP A 230 13.41 -15.65 14.33
CA ASP A 230 12.23 -16.44 14.69
C ASP A 230 12.54 -17.95 14.78
N ALA A 231 13.20 -18.51 13.75
CA ALA A 231 13.58 -19.92 13.69
C ALA A 231 14.55 -20.34 14.81
N THR A 232 15.32 -19.39 15.39
CA THR A 232 16.23 -19.63 16.51
C THR A 232 15.60 -19.34 17.88
N GLY A 233 14.27 -19.12 17.94
CA GLY A 233 13.50 -18.92 19.17
C GLY A 233 13.38 -17.47 19.62
N GLY A 234 13.85 -16.51 18.82
CA GLY A 234 13.70 -15.08 19.05
C GLY A 234 14.31 -14.59 20.37
N TRP A 235 13.48 -14.01 21.22
CA TRP A 235 13.87 -13.43 22.51
C TRP A 235 12.83 -13.74 23.58
N LYS A 236 13.29 -13.76 24.83
CA LYS A 236 12.40 -13.92 25.99
C LYS A 236 11.65 -12.62 26.26
N GLN A 237 10.39 -12.76 26.66
CA GLN A 237 9.58 -11.64 27.13
C GLN A 237 10.17 -11.08 28.43
N THR A 238 10.16 -9.75 28.53
CA THR A 238 10.51 -9.01 29.73
C THR A 238 9.27 -8.82 30.58
N ALA A 239 9.38 -9.15 31.88
CA ALA A 239 8.27 -9.00 32.81
C ALA A 239 7.81 -7.54 32.95
N ALA A 240 6.49 -7.35 33.08
CA ALA A 240 5.91 -6.07 33.44
C ALA A 240 6.36 -5.64 34.86
N GLY A 241 6.32 -4.34 35.14
CA GLY A 241 6.71 -3.80 36.43
C GLY A 241 6.80 -2.28 36.42
N LYS A 242 7.35 -1.70 37.49
CA LYS A 242 7.64 -0.26 37.57
C LYS A 242 8.61 0.16 36.47
N SER A 243 8.59 1.45 36.11
CA SER A 243 9.57 2.02 35.18
C SER A 243 10.98 1.88 35.73
N ILE A 244 11.95 1.66 34.84
CA ILE A 244 13.38 1.66 35.18
C ILE A 244 14.00 2.93 34.62
N HIS A 245 14.62 3.72 35.47
CA HIS A 245 15.27 4.99 35.16
C HIS A 245 16.79 4.84 35.02
N PRO A 246 17.46 5.68 34.22
CA PRO A 246 18.91 5.71 34.12
C PRO A 246 19.60 5.72 35.48
N GLY A 247 20.60 4.85 35.67
CA GLY A 247 21.34 4.71 36.93
C GLY A 247 20.70 3.80 37.98
N GLU A 248 19.53 3.21 37.72
CA GLU A 248 18.92 2.22 38.62
C GLU A 248 19.50 0.81 38.43
N GLN A 249 19.20 -0.07 39.40
CA GLN A 249 19.42 -1.51 39.27
C GLN A 249 18.09 -2.24 39.20
N ASP A 250 17.97 -3.21 38.28
CA ASP A 250 16.74 -4.00 38.16
C ASP A 250 17.06 -5.42 37.63
N ALA A 251 16.35 -6.42 38.16
CA ALA A 251 16.52 -7.83 37.77
C ALA A 251 16.21 -8.10 36.29
N ARG A 252 15.46 -7.21 35.62
CA ARG A 252 15.10 -7.31 34.21
C ARG A 252 16.23 -6.84 33.29
N ILE A 253 17.19 -6.04 33.76
CA ILE A 253 18.25 -5.43 32.92
C ILE A 253 19.06 -6.46 32.12
N PRO A 254 19.52 -7.60 32.67
CA PRO A 254 20.26 -8.59 31.88
C PRO A 254 19.44 -9.14 30.70
N GLY A 255 18.13 -9.36 30.89
CA GLY A 255 17.22 -9.78 29.83
C GLY A 255 17.04 -8.72 28.75
N ILE A 256 16.89 -7.46 29.16
CA ILE A 256 16.78 -6.31 28.25
C ILE A 256 18.06 -6.11 27.43
N ARG A 257 19.24 -6.23 28.05
CA ARG A 257 20.53 -6.20 27.33
C ARG A 257 20.58 -7.30 26.27
N LYS A 258 20.23 -8.52 26.63
CA LYS A 258 20.24 -9.65 25.69
C LYS A 258 19.28 -9.41 24.53
N ARG A 259 18.08 -8.88 24.78
CA ARG A 259 17.10 -8.48 23.77
C ARG A 259 17.69 -7.46 22.79
N LEU A 260 18.27 -6.38 23.31
CA LEU A 260 18.85 -5.31 22.49
C LEU A 260 20.09 -5.74 21.71
N GLN A 261 20.86 -6.71 22.23
CA GLN A 261 21.98 -7.32 21.52
C GLN A 261 21.54 -8.15 20.31
N ILE A 262 20.47 -8.94 20.45
CA ILE A 262 19.95 -9.80 19.36
C ILE A 262 19.58 -8.96 18.12
N GLU A 263 18.99 -7.79 18.32
CA GLU A 263 18.62 -6.88 17.22
C GLU A 263 19.72 -5.86 16.86
N GLY A 264 20.86 -5.87 17.56
CA GLY A 264 22.00 -5.02 17.23
C GLY A 264 21.90 -3.57 17.71
N TYR A 265 21.03 -3.27 18.67
CA TYR A 265 20.98 -1.98 19.36
C TYR A 265 22.14 -1.79 20.35
N LEU A 266 22.64 -2.91 20.90
CA LEU A 266 23.73 -2.94 21.86
C LEU A 266 24.80 -3.95 21.41
N PRO A 267 26.11 -3.65 21.54
CA PRO A 267 27.15 -4.61 21.19
C PRO A 267 27.09 -5.90 22.02
N SER A 268 27.35 -7.04 21.39
CA SER A 268 27.35 -8.38 22.01
C SER A 268 28.38 -8.55 23.13
N THR A 269 29.40 -7.69 23.19
CA THR A 269 30.46 -7.68 24.22
C THR A 269 30.04 -7.00 25.52
N SER A 270 28.86 -6.36 25.56
CA SER A 270 28.40 -5.64 26.74
C SER A 270 28.06 -6.61 27.88
N ALA A 271 28.60 -6.35 29.09
CA ALA A 271 28.42 -7.20 30.27
C ALA A 271 26.96 -7.24 30.76
N GLY A 272 26.53 -8.42 31.24
CA GLY A 272 25.18 -8.66 31.79
C GLY A 272 24.99 -8.15 33.22
N THR A 273 25.28 -6.87 33.47
CA THR A 273 25.12 -6.25 34.80
C THR A 273 23.64 -6.00 35.11
N LEU A 274 23.30 -5.82 36.40
CA LEU A 274 21.97 -5.36 36.83
C LEU A 274 21.77 -3.85 36.67
N PHE A 275 22.84 -3.11 36.38
CA PHE A 275 22.86 -1.65 36.41
C PHE A 275 22.48 -1.07 35.04
N TYR A 276 21.62 -0.05 35.08
CA TYR A 276 21.19 0.67 33.89
C TYR A 276 22.18 1.80 33.55
N ASP A 277 23.30 1.42 32.92
CA ASP A 277 24.37 2.34 32.51
C ASP A 277 24.03 3.18 31.26
N GLU A 278 24.87 4.18 31.01
CA GLU A 278 24.72 5.12 29.90
C GLU A 278 24.68 4.44 28.53
N ALA A 279 25.49 3.38 28.33
CA ALA A 279 25.49 2.62 27.08
C ALA A 279 24.13 1.96 26.82
N LEU A 280 23.53 1.37 27.85
CA LEU A 280 22.18 0.81 27.74
C LEU A 280 21.12 1.90 27.56
N VAL A 281 21.27 3.06 28.21
CA VAL A 281 20.32 4.20 28.06
C VAL A 281 20.27 4.66 26.60
N GLN A 282 21.44 4.80 25.96
CA GLN A 282 21.53 5.14 24.54
C GLN A 282 20.91 4.07 23.65
N ALA A 283 21.15 2.78 23.94
CA ALA A 283 20.56 1.68 23.19
C ALA A 283 19.03 1.63 23.32
N VAL A 284 18.49 1.89 24.53
CA VAL A 284 17.04 1.95 24.79
C VAL A 284 16.41 3.17 24.11
N SER A 285 17.04 4.35 24.20
CA SER A 285 16.57 5.56 23.51
C SER A 285 16.49 5.37 21.99
N ARG A 286 17.52 4.72 21.42
CA ARG A 286 17.52 4.32 20.00
C ARG A 286 16.42 3.31 19.69
N PHE A 287 16.24 2.28 20.52
CA PHE A 287 15.17 1.29 20.38
C PHE A 287 13.80 1.98 20.40
N GLN A 288 13.54 2.83 21.38
CA GLN A 288 12.29 3.59 21.53
C GLN A 288 12.00 4.41 20.26
N THR A 289 12.98 5.17 19.78
CA THR A 289 12.81 6.01 18.58
C THR A 289 12.47 5.17 17.35
N LEU A 290 13.19 4.06 17.12
CA LEU A 290 12.92 3.13 16.02
C LEU A 290 11.63 2.32 16.21
N HIS A 291 11.00 2.39 17.39
CA HIS A 291 9.69 1.80 17.66
C HIS A 291 8.56 2.85 17.79
N GLY A 292 8.79 4.09 17.34
CA GLY A 292 7.81 5.18 17.39
C GLY A 292 7.46 5.67 18.81
N LEU A 293 8.31 5.39 19.79
CA LEU A 293 8.19 5.83 21.18
C LEU A 293 9.05 7.07 21.46
N THR A 294 8.85 7.69 22.62
CA THR A 294 9.71 8.78 23.09
C THR A 294 11.08 8.21 23.42
N GLY A 295 12.14 8.71 22.79
CA GLY A 295 13.52 8.29 23.03
C GLY A 295 14.13 8.83 24.33
N ASP A 296 13.41 8.78 25.44
CA ASP A 296 13.84 9.31 26.74
C ASP A 296 14.79 8.39 27.53
N GLY A 297 14.98 7.15 27.06
CA GLY A 297 15.77 6.15 27.77
C GLY A 297 15.10 5.64 29.05
N VAL A 298 13.84 5.95 29.31
CA VAL A 298 13.10 5.39 30.47
C VAL A 298 12.39 4.12 30.03
N ILE A 299 12.69 2.99 30.69
CA ILE A 299 12.07 1.71 30.37
C ILE A 299 10.70 1.65 31.07
N GLY A 300 9.70 2.24 30.43
CA GLY A 300 8.30 2.22 30.88
C GLY A 300 7.47 1.08 30.28
N GLN A 301 6.17 1.07 30.58
CA GLN A 301 5.24 0.04 30.10
C GLN A 301 5.18 -0.06 28.57
N SER A 302 5.21 1.08 27.86
CA SER A 302 5.21 1.11 26.39
C SER A 302 6.51 0.52 25.80
N THR A 303 7.65 0.82 26.41
CA THR A 303 8.95 0.24 26.01
C THR A 303 8.96 -1.27 26.22
N ILE A 304 8.48 -1.76 27.37
CA ILE A 304 8.35 -3.20 27.64
C ILE A 304 7.39 -3.87 26.66
N ALA A 305 6.24 -3.25 26.36
CA ALA A 305 5.29 -3.78 25.39
C ALA A 305 5.92 -3.92 24.01
N ALA A 306 6.65 -2.91 23.53
CA ALA A 306 7.38 -2.97 22.27
C ALA A 306 8.51 -4.03 22.27
N MET A 307 9.25 -4.18 23.38
CA MET A 307 10.27 -5.23 23.53
C MET A 307 9.69 -6.64 23.51
N ASN A 308 8.42 -6.80 23.93
CA ASN A 308 7.72 -8.07 24.03
C ASN A 308 6.98 -8.51 22.76
N ILE A 309 6.94 -7.67 21.72
CA ILE A 309 6.57 -8.12 20.36
C ILE A 309 7.58 -9.21 19.97
N THR A 310 7.10 -10.38 19.56
CA THR A 310 7.91 -11.56 19.23
C THR A 310 8.56 -11.46 17.85
N ALA A 311 9.56 -12.31 17.59
CA ALA A 311 10.20 -12.39 16.26
C ALA A 311 9.19 -12.77 15.17
N GLU A 312 8.35 -13.77 15.42
CA GLU A 312 7.23 -14.16 14.56
C GLU A 312 6.32 -12.96 14.22
N GLN A 313 5.90 -12.19 15.24
CA GLN A 313 5.06 -11.01 15.02
C GLN A 313 5.78 -9.95 14.17
N LYS A 314 7.08 -9.73 14.37
CA LYS A 314 7.87 -8.83 13.52
C LYS A 314 8.00 -9.35 12.08
N VAL A 315 8.18 -10.65 11.87
CA VAL A 315 8.16 -11.28 10.53
C VAL A 315 6.82 -11.03 9.84
N ARG A 316 5.71 -11.27 10.53
CA ARG A 316 4.37 -11.00 9.99
C ARG A 316 4.18 -9.53 9.64
N GLN A 317 4.65 -8.62 10.49
CA GLN A 317 4.57 -7.17 10.22
C GLN A 317 5.42 -6.75 9.01
N ILE A 318 6.61 -7.32 8.83
CA ILE A 318 7.44 -7.11 7.63
C ILE A 318 6.70 -7.59 6.37
N ILE A 319 6.12 -8.80 6.40
CA ILE A 319 5.36 -9.37 5.27
C ILE A 319 4.15 -8.50 4.92
N ILE A 320 3.42 -7.99 5.91
CA ILE A 320 2.31 -7.05 5.74
C ILE A 320 2.75 -5.78 4.99
N ASN A 321 3.91 -5.22 5.31
CA ASN A 321 4.40 -4.01 4.65
C ASN A 321 4.98 -4.29 3.26
N LEU A 322 5.59 -5.46 3.03
CA LEU A 322 5.93 -5.92 1.67
C LEU A 322 4.68 -6.06 0.81
N GLU A 323 3.61 -6.63 1.35
CA GLU A 323 2.31 -6.73 0.68
C GLU A 323 1.74 -5.35 0.32
N ARG A 324 1.79 -4.37 1.24
CA ARG A 324 1.32 -3.00 0.98
C ARG A 324 2.04 -2.33 -0.18
N TRP A 325 3.36 -2.45 -0.24
CA TRP A 325 4.15 -1.88 -1.33
C TRP A 325 3.78 -2.42 -2.71
N ARG A 326 3.28 -3.66 -2.79
CA ARG A 326 2.79 -4.22 -4.07
C ARG A 326 1.50 -3.59 -4.55
N TRP A 327 0.71 -2.98 -3.66
CA TRP A 327 -0.52 -2.29 -4.02
C TRP A 327 -0.29 -0.82 -4.41
N GLU A 328 0.90 -0.31 -4.13
CA GLU A 328 1.33 1.05 -4.44
C GLU A 328 2.12 1.10 -5.77
N ALA A 329 2.65 2.26 -6.11
CA ALA A 329 3.43 2.43 -7.33
C ALA A 329 4.77 1.70 -7.23
N HIS A 330 5.05 0.81 -8.19
CA HIS A 330 6.31 0.05 -8.25
C HIS A 330 7.53 0.92 -8.58
N GLU A 331 7.28 2.10 -9.15
CA GLU A 331 8.25 3.17 -9.36
C GLU A 331 7.70 4.48 -8.79
N LEU A 332 8.49 5.16 -7.97
CA LEU A 332 8.10 6.43 -7.32
C LEU A 332 8.60 7.67 -8.09
N GLY A 333 9.27 7.46 -9.22
CA GLY A 333 9.95 8.49 -9.98
C GLY A 333 11.32 8.90 -9.40
N GLN A 334 12.04 9.75 -10.12
CA GLN A 334 13.37 10.21 -9.72
C GLN A 334 13.33 11.32 -8.66
N LYS A 335 12.30 12.17 -8.67
CA LYS A 335 12.11 13.26 -7.71
C LYS A 335 10.67 13.26 -7.22
N TYR A 336 10.46 13.09 -5.92
CA TYR A 336 9.13 12.90 -5.34
C TYR A 336 9.08 13.29 -3.87
N VAL A 337 7.85 13.40 -3.35
CA VAL A 337 7.55 13.53 -1.93
C VAL A 337 6.89 12.23 -1.45
N LEU A 338 7.38 11.64 -0.38
CA LEU A 338 6.77 10.48 0.27
C LEU A 338 6.25 10.89 1.65
N VAL A 339 4.99 10.62 1.93
CA VAL A 339 4.40 10.74 3.27
C VAL A 339 4.14 9.34 3.78
N ASP A 340 4.71 9.01 4.94
CA ASP A 340 4.37 7.80 5.68
C ASP A 340 3.45 8.17 6.85
N ILE A 341 2.21 7.73 6.76
CA ILE A 341 1.16 8.02 7.73
C ILE A 341 1.49 7.40 9.09
N ALA A 342 1.92 6.14 9.13
CA ALA A 342 2.15 5.41 10.37
C ALA A 342 3.47 5.82 11.05
N GLY A 343 4.50 6.14 10.25
CA GLY A 343 5.75 6.74 10.74
C GLY A 343 5.62 8.22 11.12
N PHE A 344 4.54 8.90 10.71
CA PHE A 344 4.35 10.34 10.86
C PHE A 344 5.51 11.18 10.29
N THR A 345 6.07 10.75 9.14
CA THR A 345 7.17 11.44 8.46
C THR A 345 6.82 11.81 7.03
N LEU A 346 7.47 12.86 6.54
CA LEU A 346 7.55 13.20 5.14
C LEU A 346 9.02 13.24 4.72
N GLU A 347 9.32 12.62 3.59
CA GLU A 347 10.62 12.61 2.95
C GLU A 347 10.50 13.25 1.55
N ALA A 348 11.39 14.16 1.20
CA ALA A 348 11.54 14.62 -0.18
C ALA A 348 12.82 14.03 -0.76
N ILE A 349 12.67 13.29 -1.86
CA ILE A 349 13.71 12.48 -2.47
C ILE A 349 14.04 13.02 -3.85
N GLU A 350 15.33 12.99 -4.20
CA GLU A 350 15.83 13.26 -5.55
C GLU A 350 16.97 12.29 -5.87
N ASN A 351 16.84 11.52 -6.95
CA ASN A 351 17.78 10.49 -7.39
C ASN A 351 18.18 9.54 -6.24
N ASP A 352 17.15 8.98 -5.58
CA ASP A 352 17.25 8.13 -4.38
C ASP A 352 17.91 8.78 -3.13
N THR A 353 18.34 10.03 -3.22
CA THR A 353 18.95 10.80 -2.12
C THR A 353 17.87 11.52 -1.31
N LEU A 354 17.95 11.40 0.02
CA LEU A 354 17.10 12.16 0.93
C LEU A 354 17.56 13.63 0.96
N ILE A 355 16.71 14.53 0.45
CA ILE A 355 17.00 15.97 0.42
C ILE A 355 16.50 16.65 1.69
N LEU A 356 15.31 16.27 2.16
CA LEU A 356 14.76 16.75 3.41
C LEU A 356 13.84 15.71 4.03
N GLU A 357 13.81 15.67 5.36
CA GLU A 357 12.88 14.87 6.15
C GLU A 357 12.22 15.78 7.18
N MET A 358 10.92 15.59 7.43
CA MET A 358 10.24 16.33 8.48
C MET A 358 9.10 15.53 9.13
N PRO A 359 8.81 15.77 10.43
CA PRO A 359 7.60 15.28 11.07
C PRO A 359 6.33 15.85 10.42
N VAL A 360 5.29 15.01 10.33
CA VAL A 360 3.94 15.41 9.94
C VAL A 360 2.89 15.08 11.00
N VAL A 361 1.74 15.76 10.94
CA VAL A 361 0.51 15.40 11.66
C VAL A 361 -0.51 14.93 10.64
N VAL A 362 -1.10 13.77 10.88
CA VAL A 362 -2.04 13.08 9.98
C VAL A 362 -3.41 12.95 10.63
N GLY A 363 -4.36 12.38 9.88
CA GLY A 363 -5.72 12.14 10.32
C GLY A 363 -5.80 11.30 11.60
N MET A 364 -6.77 11.59 12.46
CA MET A 364 -7.15 10.65 13.52
C MET A 364 -7.86 9.42 12.94
N GLN A 365 -8.02 8.35 13.71
CA GLN A 365 -8.62 7.09 13.22
C GLN A 365 -10.04 7.26 12.65
N GLN A 366 -10.86 8.18 13.17
CA GLN A 366 -12.21 8.45 12.64
C GLN A 366 -12.20 9.31 11.36
N HIS A 367 -11.05 9.90 11.03
CA HIS A 367 -10.83 10.82 9.91
C HIS A 367 -9.47 10.53 9.28
N GLU A 368 -9.27 9.28 8.89
CA GLU A 368 -7.97 8.78 8.42
C GLU A 368 -7.44 9.60 7.25
N THR A 369 -6.13 9.83 7.22
CA THR A 369 -5.47 10.28 5.99
C THR A 369 -5.51 9.12 4.99
N PRO A 370 -6.10 9.30 3.79
CA PRO A 370 -6.15 8.25 2.80
C PRO A 370 -4.75 8.00 2.21
N VAL A 371 -4.48 6.74 1.88
CA VAL A 371 -3.31 6.30 1.11
C VAL A 371 -3.63 6.56 -0.35
N PHE A 372 -2.76 7.26 -1.08
CA PHE A 372 -2.85 7.48 -2.54
C PHE A 372 -1.59 8.17 -3.09
N SER A 373 -1.41 8.13 -4.42
CA SER A 373 -0.43 8.97 -5.11
C SER A 373 -1.15 10.05 -5.92
N ASP A 374 -0.49 11.20 -6.09
CA ASP A 374 -0.97 12.29 -6.95
C ASP A 374 0.22 13.17 -7.37
N ILE A 375 -0.07 14.29 -8.04
CA ILE A 375 0.92 15.24 -8.53
C ILE A 375 0.72 16.60 -7.86
N ILE A 376 1.76 17.08 -7.17
CA ILE A 376 1.83 18.43 -6.62
C ILE A 376 1.92 19.44 -7.76
N GLN A 377 1.06 20.46 -7.72
CA GLN A 377 0.94 21.45 -8.79
C GLN A 377 1.37 22.86 -8.38
N TYR A 378 1.07 23.28 -7.14
CA TYR A 378 1.39 24.64 -6.69
C TYR A 378 1.52 24.75 -5.17
N VAL A 379 2.25 25.79 -4.76
CA VAL A 379 2.32 26.29 -3.39
C VAL A 379 1.46 27.54 -3.29
N GLU A 380 0.55 27.58 -2.32
CA GLU A 380 -0.28 28.74 -2.00
C GLU A 380 0.22 29.38 -0.70
N VAL A 381 0.67 30.63 -0.78
CA VAL A 381 1.08 31.45 0.38
C VAL A 381 -0.12 32.26 0.83
N HIS A 382 -0.32 32.33 2.16
CA HIS A 382 -1.49 32.97 2.79
C HIS A 382 -2.82 32.43 2.24
N PRO A 383 -3.07 31.11 2.37
CA PRO A 383 -4.24 30.47 1.79
C PRO A 383 -5.53 30.88 2.49
N TYR A 384 -6.64 30.87 1.74
CA TYR A 384 -7.95 30.75 2.35
C TYR A 384 -8.15 29.33 2.88
N TRP A 385 -8.76 29.20 4.06
CA TRP A 385 -9.27 27.90 4.48
C TRP A 385 -10.75 27.79 4.15
N HIS A 386 -11.07 27.00 3.12
CA HIS A 386 -12.44 26.61 2.84
C HIS A 386 -12.81 25.44 3.73
N VAL A 387 -13.64 25.69 4.75
CA VAL A 387 -14.02 24.66 5.71
C VAL A 387 -14.80 23.56 4.98
N PRO A 388 -14.38 22.28 5.10
CA PRO A 388 -15.12 21.15 4.56
C PRO A 388 -16.54 21.11 5.12
N ALA A 389 -17.50 20.71 4.28
CA ALA A 389 -18.90 20.64 4.70
C ALA A 389 -19.08 19.73 5.93
N LYS A 390 -18.29 18.65 6.06
CA LYS A 390 -18.33 17.76 7.22
C LYS A 390 -17.97 18.50 8.52
N ILE A 391 -16.85 19.22 8.56
CA ILE A 391 -16.43 20.01 9.73
C ILE A 391 -17.46 21.10 10.06
N ALA A 392 -18.00 21.77 9.03
CA ALA A 392 -19.03 22.78 9.21
C ALA A 392 -20.29 22.21 9.92
N ARG A 393 -20.73 21.01 9.52
CA ARG A 393 -21.91 20.34 10.07
C ARG A 393 -21.68 19.72 11.44
N ASP A 394 -20.58 18.98 11.58
CA ASP A 394 -20.39 18.03 12.67
C ASP A 394 -19.70 18.70 13.87
N GLU A 395 -18.98 19.81 13.65
CA GLU A 395 -18.25 20.55 14.69
C GLU A 395 -18.75 22.00 14.82
N MET A 396 -18.65 22.80 13.75
CA MET A 396 -18.86 24.25 13.86
C MET A 396 -20.32 24.64 14.14
N LEU A 397 -21.29 23.85 13.68
CA LEU A 397 -22.70 24.08 13.96
C LEU A 397 -23.00 24.08 15.47
N GLU A 398 -22.35 23.17 16.20
CA GLU A 398 -22.54 23.05 17.63
C GLU A 398 -21.95 24.25 18.37
N GLU A 399 -20.77 24.72 17.95
CA GLU A 399 -20.16 25.95 18.48
C GLU A 399 -21.00 27.21 18.16
N LEU A 400 -21.59 27.27 16.97
CA LEU A 400 -22.50 28.37 16.57
C LEU A 400 -23.80 28.39 17.37
N ARG A 401 -24.35 27.21 17.71
CA ARG A 401 -25.55 27.09 18.57
C ARG A 401 -25.29 27.57 19.99
N LYS A 402 -24.07 27.35 20.51
CA LYS A 402 -23.63 27.84 21.82
C LYS A 402 -23.32 29.35 21.77
N ASN A 403 -22.64 29.80 20.71
CA ASN A 403 -22.18 31.17 20.57
C ASN A 403 -22.18 31.63 19.10
N PRO A 404 -23.16 32.45 18.66
CA PRO A 404 -23.22 32.98 17.30
C PRO A 404 -22.01 33.84 16.88
N GLN A 405 -21.22 34.35 17.83
CA GLN A 405 -19.99 35.10 17.54
C GLN A 405 -18.80 34.20 17.16
N TYR A 406 -18.93 32.88 17.24
CA TYR A 406 -17.85 31.93 17.00
C TYR A 406 -17.11 32.20 15.68
N LEU A 407 -17.83 32.31 14.56
CA LEU A 407 -17.19 32.54 13.26
C LEU A 407 -16.40 33.85 13.21
N ASN A 408 -16.93 34.95 13.74
CA ASN A 408 -16.25 36.24 13.78
C ASN A 408 -14.96 36.17 14.63
N LYS A 409 -15.02 35.52 15.80
CA LYS A 409 -13.85 35.33 16.68
C LYS A 409 -12.75 34.49 16.02
N HIS A 410 -13.13 33.61 15.10
CA HIS A 410 -12.20 32.74 14.37
C HIS A 410 -11.88 33.26 12.96
N HIS A 411 -12.29 34.48 12.61
CA HIS A 411 -12.06 35.09 11.29
C HIS A 411 -12.63 34.26 10.13
N ILE A 412 -13.77 33.62 10.36
CA ILE A 412 -14.50 32.81 9.36
C ILE A 412 -15.68 33.62 8.85
N ARG A 413 -15.76 33.75 7.52
CA ARG A 413 -16.86 34.37 6.79
C ARG A 413 -17.84 33.30 6.31
N LEU A 414 -19.12 33.64 6.34
CA LEU A 414 -20.21 32.76 5.98
C LEU A 414 -20.82 33.22 4.66
N PHE A 415 -21.08 32.28 3.75
CA PHE A 415 -21.73 32.56 2.48
C PHE A 415 -22.91 31.63 2.25
N SER A 416 -23.90 32.12 1.48
CA SER A 416 -25.19 31.48 1.23
C SER A 416 -25.08 30.07 0.66
N ASP A 417 -24.10 29.84 -0.20
CA ASP A 417 -23.80 28.53 -0.76
C ASP A 417 -22.30 28.36 -1.11
N ARG A 418 -21.95 27.21 -1.71
CA ARG A 418 -20.57 26.83 -2.06
C ARG A 418 -20.11 27.29 -3.43
N THR A 419 -20.91 28.04 -4.18
CA THR A 419 -20.54 28.59 -5.48
C THR A 419 -19.61 29.79 -5.33
N SER A 420 -19.00 30.23 -6.43
CA SER A 420 -18.18 31.44 -6.47
C SER A 420 -18.99 32.73 -6.30
N GLU A 421 -20.28 32.70 -6.62
CA GLU A 421 -21.18 33.86 -6.64
C GLU A 421 -21.99 34.02 -5.34
N ALA A 422 -21.76 33.15 -4.36
CA ALA A 422 -22.49 33.14 -3.09
C ALA A 422 -22.41 34.49 -2.34
N ASP A 423 -23.57 35.01 -1.96
CA ASP A 423 -23.69 36.18 -1.09
C ASP A 423 -23.11 35.91 0.30
N GLU A 424 -22.42 36.90 0.85
CA GLU A 424 -21.97 36.84 2.24
C GLU A 424 -23.14 37.07 3.20
N LEU A 425 -23.24 36.21 4.20
CA LEU A 425 -24.27 36.25 5.23
C LEU A 425 -23.68 36.73 6.55
N ASN A 426 -24.47 37.51 7.30
CA ASN A 426 -24.11 37.88 8.67
C ASN A 426 -24.46 36.73 9.63
N PRO A 427 -23.49 36.06 10.27
CA PRO A 427 -23.79 34.95 11.18
C PRO A 427 -24.57 35.39 12.43
N LEU A 428 -24.53 36.67 12.81
CA LEU A 428 -25.23 37.19 14.00
C LEU A 428 -26.73 37.38 13.76
N SER A 429 -27.19 37.44 12.51
CA SER A 429 -28.62 37.55 12.19
C SER A 429 -29.32 36.20 12.03
N MET A 430 -28.58 35.09 12.13
CA MET A 430 -29.10 33.74 11.93
C MET A 430 -29.54 33.07 13.23
N ASN A 431 -30.67 32.34 13.18
CA ASN A 431 -31.10 31.49 14.29
C ASN A 431 -30.47 30.09 14.19
N TRP A 432 -29.24 29.95 14.68
CA TRP A 432 -28.46 28.70 14.60
C TRP A 432 -29.11 27.49 15.27
N LYS A 433 -30.01 27.69 16.23
CA LYS A 433 -30.77 26.59 16.86
C LYS A 433 -31.75 25.92 15.89
N GLN A 434 -32.20 26.63 14.86
CA GLN A 434 -33.11 26.12 13.83
C GLN A 434 -32.38 25.61 12.58
N VAL A 435 -31.08 25.84 12.46
CA VAL A 435 -30.28 25.33 11.35
C VAL A 435 -29.99 23.84 11.56
N SER A 436 -30.45 23.01 10.62
CA SER A 436 -30.14 21.58 10.59
C SER A 436 -28.70 21.32 10.11
N PRO A 437 -28.10 20.17 10.45
CA PRO A 437 -26.82 19.76 9.88
C PRO A 437 -26.82 19.78 8.35
N GLN A 438 -27.89 19.31 7.70
CA GLN A 438 -27.99 19.29 6.24
C GLN A 438 -27.95 20.71 5.65
N GLN A 439 -28.65 21.67 6.26
CA GLN A 439 -28.58 23.08 5.86
C GLN A 439 -27.17 23.65 6.08
N MET A 440 -26.55 23.38 7.24
CA MET A 440 -25.20 23.85 7.54
C MET A 440 -24.18 23.38 6.50
N GLY A 441 -24.31 22.15 6.01
CA GLY A 441 -23.41 21.59 4.99
C GLY A 441 -23.50 22.28 3.62
N ARG A 442 -24.55 23.06 3.37
CA ARG A 442 -24.73 23.82 2.12
C ARG A 442 -24.04 25.18 2.18
N TYR A 443 -23.88 25.76 3.36
CA TYR A 443 -23.14 27.01 3.50
C TYR A 443 -21.66 26.81 3.17
N LYS A 444 -21.05 27.90 2.70
CA LYS A 444 -19.59 27.99 2.56
C LYS A 444 -19.06 28.79 3.72
N LEU A 445 -18.15 28.18 4.46
CA LEU A 445 -17.38 28.83 5.51
C LEU A 445 -15.96 28.99 4.99
N ARG A 446 -15.45 30.22 5.00
CA ARG A 446 -14.09 30.55 4.56
C ARG A 446 -13.38 31.31 5.66
N GLN A 447 -12.30 30.75 6.18
CA GLN A 447 -11.39 31.51 7.03
C GLN A 447 -10.45 32.34 6.16
N ASP A 448 -10.33 33.62 6.50
CA ASP A 448 -9.43 34.53 5.80
C ASP A 448 -7.95 34.26 6.21
N PRO A 449 -6.97 34.65 5.37
CA PRO A 449 -5.55 34.45 5.69
C PRO A 449 -5.13 35.21 6.94
N GLY A 450 -4.15 34.64 7.67
CA GLY A 450 -3.60 35.23 8.88
C GLY A 450 -2.89 34.21 9.75
N LYS A 451 -2.17 34.65 10.79
CA LYS A 451 -1.39 33.77 11.69
C LYS A 451 -2.24 32.75 12.44
N TRP A 452 -3.53 33.03 12.61
CA TRP A 452 -4.55 32.17 13.25
C TRP A 452 -5.22 31.19 12.27
N ASN A 453 -4.94 31.31 10.96
CA ASN A 453 -5.56 30.47 9.95
C ASN A 453 -5.20 29.00 10.21
N ALA A 454 -6.18 28.09 10.12
CA ALA A 454 -5.98 26.67 10.39
C ALA A 454 -4.96 26.01 9.43
N LEU A 455 -4.77 26.58 8.23
CA LEU A 455 -3.78 26.17 7.23
C LEU A 455 -2.42 26.87 7.38
N GLY A 456 -2.27 27.75 8.36
CA GLY A 456 -1.05 28.54 8.57
C GLY A 456 -0.70 29.41 7.36
N SER A 457 0.60 29.55 7.10
CA SER A 457 1.14 30.45 6.08
C SER A 457 1.28 29.83 4.69
N ILE A 458 1.30 28.49 4.59
CA ILE A 458 1.58 27.75 3.35
C ILE A 458 0.61 26.58 3.21
N LYS A 459 0.08 26.40 2.01
CA LYS A 459 -0.62 25.20 1.55
C LYS A 459 0.05 24.67 0.29
N ILE A 460 0.32 23.38 0.24
CA ILE A 460 0.85 22.66 -0.93
C ILE A 460 -0.28 21.82 -1.50
N ALA A 461 -0.61 22.08 -2.77
CA ALA A 461 -1.79 21.52 -3.41
C ALA A 461 -1.44 20.49 -4.48
N PHE A 462 -2.12 19.35 -4.40
CA PHE A 462 -2.16 18.26 -5.38
C PHE A 462 -3.64 17.92 -5.56
N PRO A 463 -4.34 18.53 -6.54
CA PRO A 463 -5.79 18.38 -6.68
C PRO A 463 -6.24 16.92 -6.85
N ASN A 464 -7.01 16.41 -5.88
CA ASN A 464 -7.41 15.01 -5.80
C ASN A 464 -8.89 14.83 -5.42
N SER A 465 -9.42 13.62 -5.63
CA SER A 465 -10.80 13.26 -5.29
C SER A 465 -11.07 13.19 -3.77
N GLN A 466 -10.02 13.09 -2.95
CA GLN A 466 -10.09 12.95 -1.50
C GLN A 466 -10.15 14.29 -0.75
N ASN A 467 -9.99 15.43 -1.45
CA ASN A 467 -9.86 16.77 -0.87
C ASN A 467 -8.72 16.91 0.17
N VAL A 468 -7.64 16.14 0.00
CA VAL A 468 -6.45 16.17 0.87
C VAL A 468 -5.42 17.16 0.34
N TYR A 469 -4.68 17.80 1.23
CA TYR A 469 -3.53 18.64 0.89
C TYR A 469 -2.53 18.65 2.04
N MET A 470 -1.32 19.15 1.78
CA MET A 470 -0.31 19.38 2.79
C MET A 470 -0.29 20.86 3.17
N HIS A 471 -0.14 21.19 4.46
CA HIS A 471 -0.21 22.60 4.87
C HIS A 471 0.52 22.89 6.18
N ASP A 472 0.79 24.17 6.43
CA ASP A 472 1.29 24.72 7.68
C ASP A 472 0.22 24.66 8.79
N THR A 473 0.58 24.94 10.04
CA THR A 473 -0.40 25.01 11.13
C THR A 473 0.07 25.93 12.26
N PRO A 474 -0.85 26.66 12.92
CA PRO A 474 -0.51 27.36 14.16
C PRO A 474 -0.23 26.37 15.32
N ALA A 475 -0.71 25.12 15.23
CA ALA A 475 -0.57 24.11 16.28
C ALA A 475 0.81 23.38 16.24
N GLN A 476 1.89 24.15 16.25
CA GLN A 476 3.27 23.62 16.12
C GLN A 476 3.69 22.67 17.25
N SER A 477 3.03 22.76 18.43
CA SER A 477 3.31 21.86 19.56
C SER A 477 2.98 20.39 19.28
N TYR A 478 2.14 20.08 18.28
CA TYR A 478 1.82 18.70 17.91
C TYR A 478 3.01 17.95 17.31
N PHE A 479 3.95 18.64 16.67
CA PHE A 479 5.15 18.00 16.12
C PHE A 479 6.13 17.49 17.20
N LYS A 480 5.95 17.89 18.46
CA LYS A 480 6.71 17.38 19.61
C LYS A 480 6.12 16.09 20.20
N ARG A 481 4.96 15.65 19.71
CA ARG A 481 4.30 14.41 20.17
C ARG A 481 4.83 13.22 19.37
N THR A 482 4.87 12.06 20.00
CA THR A 482 5.22 10.79 19.36
C THR A 482 4.10 10.29 18.46
N SER A 483 2.88 10.21 18.99
CA SER A 483 1.66 10.03 18.18
C SER A 483 1.18 11.38 17.66
N ARG A 484 0.98 11.48 16.34
CA ARG A 484 0.61 12.73 15.64
C ARG A 484 -0.65 12.57 14.77
N ALA A 485 -1.59 11.72 15.19
CA ALA A 485 -2.88 11.51 14.53
C ALA A 485 -3.94 12.48 15.10
N PHE A 486 -3.87 13.77 14.72
CA PHE A 486 -4.72 14.84 15.28
C PHE A 486 -5.49 15.67 14.22
N SER A 487 -5.40 15.30 12.95
CA SER A 487 -6.04 16.04 11.86
C SER A 487 -7.38 15.41 11.44
N HIS A 488 -8.10 16.09 10.55
CA HIS A 488 -9.32 15.60 9.89
C HIS A 488 -9.04 15.01 8.49
N GLY A 489 -7.85 14.42 8.31
CA GLY A 489 -7.43 13.73 7.08
C GLY A 489 -6.34 14.45 6.27
N CYS A 490 -6.23 15.78 6.38
CA CYS A 490 -5.14 16.55 5.75
C CYS A 490 -3.81 16.38 6.49
N ILE A 491 -2.70 16.70 5.82
CA ILE A 491 -1.34 16.49 6.35
C ILE A 491 -0.75 17.82 6.78
N ARG A 492 -0.46 18.00 8.08
CA ARG A 492 0.21 19.21 8.58
C ARG A 492 1.71 19.00 8.61
N LEU A 493 2.45 20.01 8.19
CA LEU A 493 3.89 19.98 8.02
C LEU A 493 4.59 20.75 9.14
N SER A 494 5.66 20.19 9.70
CA SER A 494 6.50 20.89 10.69
C SER A 494 7.37 21.97 10.04
N ASN A 495 7.75 21.80 8.78
CA ASN A 495 8.54 22.79 8.04
C ASN A 495 8.07 22.99 6.58
N PRO A 496 6.87 23.55 6.38
CA PRO A 496 6.29 23.71 5.05
C PRO A 496 7.11 24.62 4.12
N ARG A 497 7.93 25.53 4.68
CA ARG A 497 8.75 26.48 3.91
C ARG A 497 9.91 25.78 3.19
N GLN A 498 10.60 24.87 3.88
CA GLN A 498 11.67 24.08 3.24
C GLN A 498 11.12 23.19 2.13
N LEU A 499 9.98 22.55 2.36
CA LEU A 499 9.33 21.76 1.32
C LEU A 499 8.93 22.63 0.13
N ALA A 500 8.35 23.81 0.36
CA ALA A 500 8.01 24.73 -0.73
C ALA A 500 9.24 25.13 -1.57
N VAL A 501 10.39 25.40 -0.96
CA VAL A 501 11.63 25.70 -1.69
C VAL A 501 12.09 24.51 -2.54
N PHE A 502 12.07 23.29 -1.97
CA PHE A 502 12.38 22.07 -2.72
C PHE A 502 11.47 21.89 -3.94
N LEU A 503 10.16 22.03 -3.74
CA LEU A 503 9.15 21.87 -4.78
C LEU A 503 9.29 22.89 -5.91
N LEU A 504 9.66 24.13 -5.58
CA LEU A 504 9.84 25.21 -6.56
C LEU A 504 11.18 25.12 -7.34
N GLY A 505 11.99 24.09 -7.08
CA GLY A 505 13.23 23.81 -7.79
C GLY A 505 14.50 24.36 -7.12
N GLY A 506 14.38 24.82 -5.87
CA GLY A 506 15.53 25.27 -5.07
C GLY A 506 16.31 26.45 -5.65
N ALA A 507 17.53 26.63 -5.15
CA ALA A 507 18.37 27.78 -5.47
C ALA A 507 18.72 27.87 -6.97
N GLU A 508 18.84 26.73 -7.66
CA GLU A 508 19.09 26.67 -9.10
C GLU A 508 17.99 27.31 -9.95
N LYS A 509 16.75 27.32 -9.44
CA LYS A 509 15.60 28.02 -10.05
C LYS A 509 15.33 29.38 -9.40
N GLY A 510 16.26 29.88 -8.61
CA GLY A 510 16.17 31.15 -7.90
C GLY A 510 15.23 31.13 -6.69
N TRP A 511 14.90 29.96 -6.15
CA TRP A 511 14.07 29.81 -4.96
C TRP A 511 14.93 29.52 -3.73
N THR A 512 14.93 30.46 -2.78
CA THR A 512 15.59 30.31 -1.48
C THR A 512 14.59 30.54 -0.34
N LEU A 513 14.97 30.18 0.88
CA LEU A 513 14.14 30.44 2.06
C LEU A 513 13.95 31.94 2.30
N GLU A 514 14.96 32.77 2.02
CA GLU A 514 14.92 34.22 2.15
C GLU A 514 13.86 34.80 1.22
N ARG A 515 13.92 34.46 -0.08
CA ARG A 515 12.92 34.90 -1.07
C ARG A 515 11.51 34.46 -0.68
N LEU A 516 11.35 33.22 -0.21
CA LEU A 516 10.03 32.74 0.22
C LEU A 516 9.53 33.49 1.46
N ASN A 517 10.41 33.79 2.42
CA ASN A 517 10.09 34.56 3.61
C ASN A 517 9.70 36.01 3.26
N GLU A 518 10.31 36.64 2.25
CA GLU A 518 9.90 37.96 1.75
C GLU A 518 8.47 37.94 1.19
N ILE A 519 8.12 36.92 0.41
CA ILE A 519 6.75 36.74 -0.12
C ILE A 519 5.75 36.54 1.03
N ILE A 520 6.11 35.75 2.04
CA ILE A 520 5.27 35.56 3.24
C ILE A 520 5.15 36.89 4.02
N ALA A 521 6.24 37.65 4.17
CA ALA A 521 6.25 38.91 4.91
C ALA A 521 5.41 40.01 4.23
N ALA A 522 5.21 39.93 2.90
CA ALA A 522 4.35 40.85 2.17
C ALA A 522 2.85 40.74 2.55
N ASP A 523 2.46 39.71 3.30
CA ASP A 523 1.10 39.47 3.83
C ASP A 523 0.01 39.47 2.73
N LYS A 524 0.39 39.04 1.51
CA LYS A 524 -0.49 38.94 0.36
C LYS A 524 -0.60 37.49 -0.10
N ARG A 525 -1.84 37.06 -0.34
CA ARG A 525 -2.13 35.76 -0.94
C ARG A 525 -1.46 35.64 -2.30
N SER A 526 -0.70 34.56 -2.48
CA SER A 526 0.06 34.29 -3.71
C SER A 526 -0.01 32.82 -4.08
N ILE A 527 -0.13 32.50 -5.37
CA ILE A 527 -0.07 31.12 -5.88
C ILE A 527 1.23 30.99 -6.69
N LEU A 528 2.11 30.12 -6.23
CA LEU A 528 3.39 29.80 -6.86
C LEU A 528 3.26 28.45 -7.54
N ARG A 529 3.08 28.47 -8.87
CA ARG A 529 3.00 27.23 -9.66
C ARG A 529 4.36 26.57 -9.74
N LEU A 530 4.39 25.25 -9.61
CA LEU A 530 5.62 24.49 -9.78
C LEU A 530 6.04 24.53 -11.26
N PRO A 531 7.33 24.74 -11.57
CA PRO A 531 7.82 24.70 -12.94
C PRO A 531 7.72 23.29 -13.54
N SER A 532 7.88 22.27 -12.70
CA SER A 532 7.69 20.87 -13.02
C SER A 532 6.85 20.25 -11.90
N PRO A 533 5.61 19.80 -12.20
CA PRO A 533 4.80 19.09 -11.20
C PRO A 533 5.54 17.86 -10.66
N LEU A 534 5.35 17.54 -9.39
CA LEU A 534 6.10 16.48 -8.71
C LEU A 534 5.17 15.42 -8.10
N PRO A 535 5.48 14.13 -8.22
CA PRO A 535 4.76 13.07 -7.53
C PRO A 535 4.77 13.26 -6.01
N VAL A 536 3.63 13.02 -5.40
CA VAL A 536 3.46 12.79 -3.97
C VAL A 536 2.86 11.41 -3.76
N HIS A 537 3.48 10.62 -2.89
CA HIS A 537 3.04 9.28 -2.53
C HIS A 537 2.68 9.29 -1.04
N ILE A 538 1.41 9.08 -0.71
CA ILE A 538 0.91 9.00 0.66
C ILE A 538 0.68 7.54 0.98
N THR A 539 1.47 7.01 1.90
CA THR A 539 1.63 5.58 2.18
C THR A 539 1.33 5.28 3.64
N TYR A 540 1.06 4.01 3.95
CA TYR A 540 0.82 3.57 5.33
C TYR A 540 1.78 2.44 5.68
N GLN A 541 2.95 2.79 6.21
CA GLN A 541 4.02 1.82 6.44
C GLN A 541 4.31 1.69 7.94
N THR A 542 3.90 0.57 8.54
CA THR A 542 4.19 0.25 9.95
C THR A 542 5.58 -0.36 10.11
N VAL A 543 6.29 -0.67 9.02
CA VAL A 543 7.67 -1.14 9.04
C VAL A 543 8.48 -0.49 7.93
N LYS A 544 9.68 -0.02 8.28
CA LYS A 544 10.66 0.53 7.33
C LYS A 544 12.03 -0.08 7.59
N SER A 545 12.84 -0.23 6.55
CA SER A 545 14.25 -0.59 6.68
C SER A 545 15.15 0.43 6.00
N ASP A 546 16.24 0.80 6.65
CA ASP A 546 17.31 1.56 6.03
C ASP A 546 18.21 0.65 5.17
N ALA A 547 19.16 1.27 4.46
CA ALA A 547 20.12 0.57 3.59
C ALA A 547 21.12 -0.31 4.36
N ASN A 548 21.25 -0.11 5.68
CA ASN A 548 22.13 -0.90 6.55
C ASN A 548 21.39 -2.11 7.17
N GLY A 549 20.12 -2.33 6.81
CA GLY A 549 19.29 -3.40 7.36
C GLY A 549 18.78 -3.14 8.79
N MET A 550 18.83 -1.89 9.26
CA MET A 550 18.17 -1.48 10.50
C MET A 550 16.69 -1.26 10.22
N VAL A 551 15.84 -1.91 11.01
CA VAL A 551 14.38 -1.91 10.81
C VAL A 551 13.70 -1.09 11.90
N SER A 552 12.79 -0.22 11.49
CA SER A 552 11.91 0.56 12.35
C SER A 552 10.51 -0.06 12.34
N PHE A 553 9.87 -0.15 13.50
CA PHE A 553 8.53 -0.71 13.69
C PHE A 553 7.61 0.34 14.32
N HIS A 554 6.66 0.85 13.57
CA HIS A 554 5.73 1.88 14.03
C HIS A 554 4.42 1.28 14.53
N THR A 555 3.70 2.05 15.34
CA THR A 555 2.38 1.66 15.83
C THR A 555 1.37 1.67 14.69
N ASP A 556 0.53 0.65 14.63
CA ASP A 556 -0.58 0.56 13.68
C ASP A 556 -1.77 1.45 14.12
N ILE A 557 -1.63 2.76 13.91
CA ILE A 557 -2.56 3.78 14.41
C ILE A 557 -3.99 3.68 13.87
N TYR A 558 -4.19 2.99 12.74
CA TYR A 558 -5.49 2.75 12.10
C TYR A 558 -5.95 1.29 12.18
N ASN A 559 -5.25 0.42 12.91
CA ASN A 559 -5.59 -1.01 13.06
C ASN A 559 -5.69 -1.78 11.71
N ARG A 560 -4.84 -1.44 10.74
CA ARG A 560 -4.81 -2.04 9.40
C ARG A 560 -3.91 -3.28 9.31
N ASP A 561 -2.92 -3.43 10.19
CA ASP A 561 -2.03 -4.59 10.25
C ASP A 561 -2.83 -5.84 10.62
N GLN A 562 -3.69 -5.76 11.65
CA GLN A 562 -4.50 -6.90 12.08
C GLN A 562 -5.46 -7.37 10.99
N LEU A 563 -6.17 -6.45 10.35
CA LEU A 563 -7.08 -6.77 9.25
C LEU A 563 -6.36 -7.48 8.10
N LEU A 564 -5.16 -7.02 7.75
CA LEU A 564 -4.39 -7.66 6.69
C LEU A 564 -3.79 -8.99 7.14
N ALA A 565 -3.40 -9.11 8.41
CA ALA A 565 -2.92 -10.36 8.98
C ALA A 565 -3.97 -11.49 8.88
N GLU A 566 -5.23 -11.16 9.15
CA GLU A 566 -6.35 -12.12 9.03
C GLU A 566 -6.51 -12.63 7.60
N ILE A 567 -6.26 -11.80 6.58
CA ILE A 567 -6.35 -12.21 5.17
C ILE A 567 -5.12 -13.03 4.74
N LEU A 568 -3.91 -12.60 5.15
CA LEU A 568 -2.66 -13.19 4.64
C LEU A 568 -2.26 -14.50 5.33
N PHE A 569 -2.60 -14.66 6.62
CA PHE A 569 -2.09 -15.75 7.46
C PHE A 569 -3.17 -16.70 7.98
N ASN A 570 -4.44 -16.31 8.06
CA ASN A 570 -5.50 -17.25 8.42
C ASN A 570 -5.95 -18.01 7.15
N LYS A 571 -6.18 -19.31 7.31
CA LYS A 571 -6.62 -20.22 6.24
C LYS A 571 -8.11 -20.48 6.33
#